data_AF-A0AAE7E3M3-F1
#
_entry.id   AF-A0AAE7E3M3-F1
#
_cell.length_a   1.000
_cell.length_b   1.000
_cell.length_c   1.000
_cell.angle_alpha   90.00
_cell.angle_beta   90.00
_cell.angle_gamma   90.00
#
_symmetry.space_group_name_H-M   'P 1'
#
loop_
_entity.id
_entity.type
_entity.pdbx_description
1 polymer ?
#
loop_
_entity_poly.entity_id
_entity_poly.type
_entity_poly.pdbx_seq_one_letter_code
_entity_poly.pdbx_strand_id
1 'polypeptide(L)'
;MDFFKKAYDWALTHNFEEIEIDYASKLALKMLDDSCQMTSHDREVFFNVYDALCDRVDINLDDDVNHLIQVARDRTTIYSKPELANIVHACKEEIIPNMLREHMKAFKAMVRKNLGMN
;
A
#
# COMPACT_ATOMS: atom_id res chain seq x y z
N MET A 1 -7.74 20.21 1.97
CA MET A 1 -6.38 19.72 2.28
C MET A 1 -6.18 18.50 1.42
N ASP A 2 -5.17 18.47 0.57
CA ASP A 2 -4.90 17.32 -0.30
C ASP A 2 -4.37 16.16 0.56
N PHE A 3 -5.26 15.23 0.93
CA PHE A 3 -4.90 14.07 1.75
C PHE A 3 -3.86 13.18 1.09
N PHE A 4 -3.76 13.20 -0.25
CA PHE A 4 -2.83 12.36 -1.00
C PHE A 4 -1.40 12.88 -0.82
N LYS A 5 -1.18 14.18 -1.10
CA LYS A 5 0.11 14.81 -0.82
C LYS A 5 0.49 14.73 0.66
N LYS A 6 -0.48 14.96 1.56
CA LYS A 6 -0.25 14.84 3.01
C LYS A 6 0.18 13.42 3.40
N ALA A 7 -0.43 12.39 2.82
CA ALA A 7 -0.09 10.99 3.05
C ALA A 7 1.34 10.67 2.62
N TYR A 8 1.70 11.10 1.41
CA TYR A 8 3.04 10.92 0.86
C TYR A 8 4.09 11.65 1.71
N ASP A 9 3.91 12.95 1.95
CA ASP A 9 4.87 13.77 2.73
C ASP A 9 5.07 13.23 4.15
N TRP A 10 4.00 12.78 4.81
CA TRP A 10 4.08 12.18 6.14
C TRP A 10 4.85 10.86 6.11
N ALA A 11 4.55 9.98 5.15
CA ALA A 11 5.19 8.67 5.05
C ALA A 11 6.70 8.75 4.71
N LEU A 12 7.13 9.82 4.01
CA LEU A 12 8.55 10.08 3.78
C LEU A 12 9.36 10.28 5.07
N THR A 13 8.71 10.74 6.14
CA THR A 13 9.38 11.15 7.39
C THR A 13 9.01 10.31 8.60
N HIS A 14 7.94 9.52 8.52
CA HIS A 14 7.50 8.65 9.60
C HIS A 14 8.46 7.47 9.80
N ASN A 15 8.80 7.16 11.05
CA ASN A 15 9.67 6.03 11.37
C ASN A 15 8.85 4.73 11.47
N PHE A 16 8.58 4.11 10.32
CA PHE A 16 7.83 2.85 10.25
C PHE A 16 8.61 1.69 10.86
N GLU A 17 7.89 0.81 11.56
CA GLU A 17 8.40 -0.50 11.93
C GLU A 17 8.37 -1.46 10.73
N GLU A 18 9.22 -2.51 10.74
CA GLU A 18 9.28 -3.51 9.65
C GLU A 18 7.91 -4.13 9.36
N ILE A 19 7.13 -4.39 10.41
CA ILE A 19 5.77 -4.93 10.26
C ILE A 19 4.83 -3.94 9.59
N GLU A 20 4.99 -2.63 9.78
CA GLU A 20 4.14 -1.64 9.13
C GLU A 20 4.47 -1.50 7.64
N ILE A 21 5.76 -1.64 7.28
CA ILE A 21 6.23 -1.65 5.89
C ILE A 21 5.70 -2.87 5.14
N ASP A 22 5.77 -4.05 5.75
CA ASP A 22 5.19 -5.29 5.22
C ASP A 22 3.68 -5.16 4.99
N TYR A 23 2.96 -4.57 5.94
CA TYR A 23 1.52 -4.37 5.81
C TYR A 23 1.12 -3.26 4.83
N ALA A 24 1.97 -2.26 4.61
CA ALA A 24 1.80 -1.31 3.52
C ALA A 24 1.88 -2.01 2.16
N SER A 25 2.88 -2.89 1.97
CA SER A 25 3.07 -3.69 0.76
C SER A 25 1.89 -4.64 0.51
N LYS A 26 1.45 -5.37 1.54
CA LYS A 26 0.27 -6.26 1.46
C LYS A 26 -1.01 -5.50 1.14
N LEU A 27 -1.18 -4.30 1.69
CA LEU A 27 -2.35 -3.48 1.37
C LEU A 27 -2.29 -2.99 -0.08
N ALA A 28 -1.13 -2.53 -0.56
CA ALA A 28 -0.94 -2.12 -1.94
C ALA A 28 -1.26 -3.26 -2.92
N LEU A 29 -0.76 -4.48 -2.66
CA LEU A 29 -1.09 -5.67 -3.45
C LEU A 29 -2.61 -5.92 -3.51
N LYS A 30 -3.27 -5.88 -2.35
CA LYS A 30 -4.72 -6.09 -2.27
C LYS A 30 -5.52 -4.99 -3.00
N MET A 31 -5.02 -3.76 -3.01
CA MET A 31 -5.65 -2.66 -3.74
C MET A 31 -5.45 -2.80 -5.25
N LEU A 32 -4.30 -3.27 -5.72
CA LEU A 32 -4.04 -3.50 -7.15
C LEU A 32 -4.90 -4.62 -7.75
N ASP A 33 -5.27 -5.61 -6.95
CA ASP A 33 -6.20 -6.69 -7.30
C ASP A 33 -7.68 -6.26 -7.34
N ASP A 34 -7.99 -5.02 -6.94
CA ASP A 34 -9.36 -4.50 -6.87
C ASP A 34 -10.30 -5.23 -5.87
N SER A 35 -9.78 -6.15 -5.04
CA SER A 35 -10.55 -6.83 -3.98
C SER A 35 -10.63 -6.06 -2.65
N CYS A 36 -10.14 -4.82 -2.62
CA CYS A 36 -10.17 -3.97 -1.42
C CYS A 36 -11.53 -3.27 -1.25
N GLN A 37 -12.16 -3.42 -0.09
CA GLN A 37 -13.45 -2.78 0.26
C GLN A 37 -13.34 -1.30 0.65
N MET A 38 -12.16 -0.69 0.53
CA MET A 38 -11.97 0.73 0.80
C MET A 38 -12.53 1.58 -0.33
N THR A 39 -12.94 2.81 -0.01
CA THR A 39 -13.34 3.79 -1.02
C THR A 39 -12.15 4.13 -1.94
N SER A 40 -12.42 4.65 -3.14
CA SER A 40 -11.35 5.11 -4.05
C SER A 40 -10.45 6.14 -3.39
N HIS A 41 -11.03 7.08 -2.62
CA HIS A 41 -10.28 8.08 -1.87
C HIS A 41 -9.33 7.44 -0.85
N ASP A 42 -9.83 6.49 -0.06
CA ASP A 42 -9.01 5.75 0.89
C ASP A 42 -7.89 4.99 0.17
N ARG A 43 -8.18 4.30 -0.94
CA ARG A 43 -7.16 3.56 -1.70
C ARG A 43 -6.05 4.48 -2.19
N GLU A 44 -6.41 5.65 -2.70
CA GLU A 44 -5.46 6.64 -3.19
C GLU A 44 -4.57 7.19 -2.06
N VAL A 45 -5.14 7.45 -0.87
CA VAL A 45 -4.35 7.79 0.32
C VAL A 45 -3.31 6.71 0.66
N PHE A 46 -3.73 5.45 0.72
CA PHE A 46 -2.81 4.37 1.09
C PHE A 46 -1.80 4.04 -0.01
N PHE A 47 -2.12 4.26 -1.29
CA PHE A 47 -1.12 4.20 -2.36
C PHE A 47 -0.07 5.30 -2.21
N ASN A 48 -0.47 6.52 -1.85
CA ASN A 48 0.50 7.60 -1.60
C ASN A 48 1.42 7.28 -0.41
N VAL A 49 0.93 6.59 0.63
CA VAL A 49 1.79 6.07 1.70
C VAL A 49 2.79 5.06 1.14
N TYR A 50 2.33 4.08 0.36
CA TYR A 50 3.20 3.05 -0.21
C TYR A 50 4.23 3.62 -1.20
N ASP A 51 3.82 4.54 -2.07
CA ASP A 51 4.68 5.21 -3.05
C ASP A 51 5.80 5.99 -2.33
N ALA A 52 5.50 6.63 -1.19
CA ALA A 52 6.52 7.27 -0.35
C ALA A 52 7.51 6.27 0.26
N LEU A 53 7.07 5.08 0.66
CA LEU A 53 7.99 4.02 1.13
C LEU A 53 8.92 3.56 0.01
N CYS A 54 8.42 3.44 -1.23
CA CYS A 54 9.24 3.08 -2.39
C CYS A 54 10.30 4.12 -2.71
N ASP A 55 9.98 5.39 -2.49
CA ASP A 55 10.87 6.51 -2.83
C ASP A 55 11.88 6.82 -1.70
N ARG A 56 11.83 6.09 -0.57
CA ARG A 56 12.76 6.23 0.56
C ARG A 56 14.00 5.38 0.37
N VAL A 57 15.17 6.02 0.48
CA VAL A 57 16.48 5.35 0.34
C VAL A 57 16.85 4.48 1.54
N ASP A 58 16.21 4.69 2.69
CA ASP A 58 16.49 3.99 3.95
C ASP A 58 15.58 2.77 4.18
N ILE A 59 14.62 2.54 3.29
CA ILE A 59 13.74 1.37 3.33
C ILE A 59 14.10 0.44 2.17
N ASN A 60 14.28 -0.84 2.47
CA ASN A 60 14.54 -1.86 1.45
C ASN A 60 13.25 -2.61 1.08
N LEU A 61 12.80 -2.48 -0.17
CA LEU A 61 11.65 -3.16 -0.75
C LEU A 61 12.07 -4.03 -1.97
N ASP A 62 13.19 -4.73 -1.85
CA ASP A 62 13.79 -5.53 -2.93
C ASP A 62 13.27 -6.99 -2.98
N ASP A 63 12.09 -7.26 -2.42
CA ASP A 63 11.44 -8.56 -2.51
C ASP A 63 10.53 -8.69 -3.73
N ASP A 64 10.27 -9.93 -4.16
CA ASP A 64 9.48 -10.25 -5.36
C ASP A 64 8.06 -9.64 -5.33
N VAL A 65 7.45 -9.52 -4.14
CA VAL A 65 6.10 -8.95 -4.00
C VAL A 65 6.15 -7.45 -4.27
N ASN A 66 7.12 -6.75 -3.68
CA ASN A 66 7.30 -5.33 -3.92
C ASN A 66 7.71 -5.01 -5.35
N HIS A 67 8.56 -5.83 -5.98
CA HIS A 67 8.86 -5.72 -7.41
C HIS A 67 7.60 -5.85 -8.27
N LEU A 68 6.76 -6.85 -7.99
CA LEU A 68 5.48 -7.02 -8.70
C LEU A 68 4.56 -5.81 -8.52
N ILE A 69 4.40 -5.33 -7.29
CA ILE A 69 3.55 -4.16 -7.00
C ILE A 69 4.07 -2.95 -7.78
N GLN A 70 5.37 -2.65 -7.73
CA GLN A 70 5.96 -1.49 -8.40
C GLN A 70 5.79 -1.56 -9.93
N VAL A 71 5.95 -2.75 -10.53
CA VAL A 71 5.77 -2.93 -11.98
C VAL A 71 4.29 -2.86 -12.37
N ALA A 72 3.39 -3.40 -11.54
CA ALA A 72 1.93 -3.39 -11.78
C ALA A 72 1.26 -2.06 -11.45
N ARG A 73 1.86 -1.23 -10.59
CA ARG A 73 1.37 0.09 -10.20
C ARG A 73 1.41 1.04 -11.38
N ASP A 74 0.26 1.63 -11.69
CA ASP A 74 0.18 2.88 -12.44
C ASP A 74 -0.11 4.02 -11.45
N ARG A 75 0.90 4.83 -11.12
CA ARG A 75 0.79 5.93 -10.14
C ARG A 75 -0.28 6.97 -10.48
N THR A 76 -0.81 6.98 -11.71
CA THR A 76 -1.91 7.88 -12.12
C THR A 76 -3.32 7.33 -11.83
N THR A 77 -3.44 6.07 -11.42
CA THR A 77 -4.74 5.43 -11.12
C THR A 77 -4.68 4.70 -9.78
N ILE A 78 -5.79 4.08 -9.34
CA ILE A 78 -5.81 3.16 -8.18
C ILE A 78 -5.83 1.67 -8.60
N TYR A 79 -5.70 1.40 -9.89
CA TYR A 79 -5.80 0.06 -10.47
C TYR A 79 -4.42 -0.44 -10.90
N SER A 80 -4.30 -1.76 -11.08
CA SER A 80 -3.15 -2.36 -11.74
C SER A 80 -3.21 -2.12 -13.24
N LYS A 81 -2.04 -2.13 -13.89
CA LYS A 81 -1.94 -2.25 -15.34
C LYS A 81 -2.67 -3.53 -15.80
N PRO A 82 -3.60 -3.46 -16.77
CA PRO A 82 -4.45 -4.59 -17.13
C PRO A 82 -3.69 -5.88 -17.48
N GLU A 83 -2.53 -5.76 -18.11
CA GLU A 83 -1.67 -6.87 -18.51
C GLU A 83 -1.06 -7.64 -17.32
N LEU A 84 -1.04 -7.06 -16.12
CA LEU A 84 -0.50 -7.66 -14.90
C LEU A 84 -1.58 -8.11 -13.91
N ALA A 85 -2.86 -7.83 -14.19
CA ALA A 85 -3.97 -8.08 -13.27
C ALA A 85 -4.05 -9.55 -12.81
N ASN A 86 -3.85 -10.50 -13.72
CA ASN A 86 -3.87 -11.94 -13.38
C ASN A 86 -2.70 -12.36 -12.48
N ILE A 87 -1.52 -11.76 -12.66
CA ILE A 87 -0.32 -12.06 -11.86
C ILE A 87 -0.48 -11.46 -10.46
N VAL A 88 -0.97 -10.22 -10.38
CA VAL A 88 -1.33 -9.56 -9.12
C VAL A 88 -2.36 -10.39 -8.35
N HIS A 89 -3.39 -10.88 -9.04
CA HIS A 89 -4.42 -11.74 -8.43
C HIS A 89 -3.84 -13.02 -7.83
N ALA A 90 -3.00 -13.72 -8.60
CA ALA A 90 -2.37 -14.96 -8.16
C ALA A 90 -1.45 -14.74 -6.95
N CYS A 91 -0.59 -13.70 -6.99
CA CYS A 91 0.27 -13.34 -5.87
C CYS A 91 -0.55 -12.98 -4.63
N LYS A 92 -1.64 -12.24 -4.80
CA LYS A 92 -2.55 -11.90 -3.70
C LYS A 92 -3.12 -13.14 -3.02
N GLU A 93 -3.57 -14.13 -3.81
CA GLU A 93 -4.16 -15.37 -3.29
C GLU A 93 -3.16 -16.21 -2.48
N GLU A 94 -1.86 -16.07 -2.74
CA GLU A 94 -0.80 -16.72 -1.96
C GLU A 94 -0.50 -15.97 -0.66
N ILE A 95 -0.37 -14.64 -0.72
CA ILE A 95 0.13 -13.82 0.39
C ILE A 95 -0.96 -13.48 1.42
N ILE A 96 -2.14 -13.05 0.96
CA ILE A 96 -3.16 -12.47 1.84
C ILE A 96 -3.77 -13.46 2.84
N PRO A 97 -4.00 -14.75 2.52
CA PRO A 97 -4.53 -15.70 3.50
C PRO A 97 -3.66 -15.87 4.75
N ASN A 98 -2.35 -15.68 4.62
CA ASN A 98 -1.38 -15.85 5.72
C ASN A 98 -1.22 -14.58 6.57
N MET A 99 -1.89 -13.49 6.21
CA MET A 99 -1.80 -12.20 6.90
C MET A 99 -2.69 -12.17 8.15
N LEU A 100 -2.13 -11.71 9.27
CA LEU A 100 -2.93 -11.42 10.47
C LEU A 100 -3.78 -10.16 10.26
N ARG A 101 -5.09 -10.30 10.42
CA ARG A 101 -6.06 -9.20 10.22
C ARG A 101 -5.85 -8.04 11.20
N GLU A 102 -5.34 -8.32 12.39
CA GLU A 102 -5.16 -7.35 13.46
C GLU A 102 -4.11 -6.30 13.11
N HIS A 103 -2.96 -6.73 12.59
CA HIS A 103 -1.92 -5.82 12.10
C HIS A 103 -2.38 -4.98 10.91
N MET A 104 -3.18 -5.53 10.00
CA MET A 104 -3.76 -4.74 8.89
C MET A 104 -4.69 -3.65 9.41
N LYS A 105 -5.49 -3.95 10.44
CA LYS A 105 -6.34 -2.94 11.09
C LYS A 105 -5.49 -1.89 11.81
N ALA A 106 -4.45 -2.31 12.53
CA ALA A 106 -3.56 -1.41 13.25
C ALA A 106 -2.83 -0.45 12.30
N PHE A 107 -2.25 -0.96 11.21
CA PHE A 107 -1.60 -0.16 10.18
C PHE A 107 -2.57 0.88 9.60
N LYS A 108 -3.78 0.47 9.19
CA LYS A 108 -4.79 1.41 8.66
C LYS A 108 -5.20 2.48 9.67
N ALA A 109 -5.35 2.10 10.93
CA ALA A 109 -5.71 3.03 11.99
C ALA A 109 -4.59 4.04 12.27
N MET A 110 -3.33 3.58 12.26
CA MET A 110 -2.15 4.44 12.41
C MET A 110 -2.07 5.48 11.29
N VAL A 111 -2.21 5.07 10.03
CA VAL A 111 -2.21 5.99 8.88
C VAL A 111 -3.34 7.02 9.02
N ARG A 112 -4.58 6.58 9.22
CA ARG A 112 -5.75 7.48 9.34
C ARG A 112 -5.59 8.49 10.47
N LYS A 113 -5.12 8.03 11.64
CA LYS A 113 -4.87 8.89 12.81
C LYS A 113 -3.86 9.98 12.49
N ASN A 114 -2.73 9.64 11.87
CA ASN A 114 -1.69 10.61 11.54
C ASN A 114 -2.11 11.59 10.43
N LEU A 115 -3.02 11.17 9.55
CA LEU A 115 -3.58 12.03 8.52
C LEU A 115 -4.77 12.86 9.00
N GLY A 116 -5.31 12.59 10.20
CA GLY A 116 -6.51 13.25 10.71
C GLY A 116 -7.77 12.87 9.94
N MET A 117 -7.79 11.65 9.39
CA MET A 117 -8.97 11.05 8.77
C MET A 117 -9.80 10.39 9.88
N ASN A 118 -10.91 11.03 10.25
CA ASN A 118 -11.88 10.49 11.21
C ASN A 118 -12.99 9.73 10.51
#